data_AF-A0A0C3KXQ7-F1
#
_entry.id   AF-A0A0C3KXQ7-F1
#
_cell.length_a   1.000
_cell.length_b   1.000
_cell.length_c   1.000
_cell.angle_alpha   90.00
_cell.angle_beta   90.00
_cell.angle_gamma   90.00
#
_symmetry.space_group_name_H-M   'P 1'
#
loop_
_entity.id
_entity.type
_entity.pdbx_description
1 polymer ?
#
loop_
_entity_poly.entity_id
_entity_poly.type
_entity_poly.pdbx_seq_one_letter_code
_entity_poly.pdbx_strand_id
1 'polypeptide(L)'
;MLQGTTSYLTQLPVELICEVLSYLTANELARVRQICKVIRAVVDHSEQLQYIIDLGFLRMLEIPSDRCRGPVATRRKELREFETSWRNVRYRRKCDFQLLTSGLVYDFVGGIYALAGEGYLHFSVLPHNPHEDSQPIRTWSHPVDMAILIDFTFCPAQDLLVIVSLAANDHHHCYDLHLRSLSTNKSHPGAVSSVLKAVNDRQYPFYHANGPVKVQVLDKYLAILCREVVVEGDEITDYFQLWEWRTDKDAKFTMQFTESMTDFIFLAEDRFLLLADDGTISIFSFVGDQNLIDPQCTAKLAMPALMRDWHFADAFLGGNPAPAIGAMTNFSRPWVENGESPMFHPTADDQLLAFHVTVYRMTNEDDMHSYVFFVFRSELLGLQSLYEKEFRKQEGSQRSCLPYSIWGRSRAHWSPGNYVDWQNSVYGYRTVELLNDSQILFSTEPRRLRVRDFNPNLRYSFPRVGESGHLCPLERRHGSQFERGNGYSVYRIGISAEAIGSPACIKPFAEPWGNGLPHREVVTEETFNATEVMMDEGRILLFSRDTSKDLLNLDVLVM
;
A
#
# COMPACT_ATOMS: atom_id res chain seq x y z
N MET A 1 -11.64 22.47 -54.79
CA MET A 1 -10.77 23.29 -53.91
C MET A 1 -11.44 23.38 -52.56
N LEU A 2 -11.06 22.54 -51.60
CA LEU A 2 -11.42 22.74 -50.20
C LEU A 2 -10.46 23.80 -49.67
N GLN A 3 -10.96 25.03 -49.46
CA GLN A 3 -10.22 26.05 -48.71
C GLN A 3 -9.92 25.46 -47.34
N GLY A 4 -8.63 25.22 -47.07
CA GLY A 4 -8.17 24.65 -45.81
C GLY A 4 -8.56 25.54 -44.66
N THR A 5 -9.41 25.04 -43.77
CA THR A 5 -9.60 25.61 -42.44
C THR A 5 -8.25 25.65 -41.74
N THR A 6 -7.64 26.82 -41.68
CA THR A 6 -6.44 27.06 -40.90
C THR A 6 -6.81 26.91 -39.42
N SER A 7 -6.08 26.06 -38.70
CA SER A 7 -6.31 25.87 -37.27
C SER A 7 -5.90 27.14 -36.52
N TYR A 8 -6.89 27.84 -35.95
CA TYR A 8 -6.67 29.04 -35.12
C TYR A 8 -5.71 28.78 -33.95
N LEU A 9 -5.69 27.55 -33.41
CA LEU A 9 -4.75 27.16 -32.36
C LEU A 9 -3.29 27.26 -32.80
N THR A 10 -2.99 26.83 -34.04
CA THR A 10 -1.61 26.85 -34.58
C THR A 10 -1.13 28.25 -34.99
N GLN A 11 -1.99 29.26 -34.91
CA GLN A 11 -1.68 30.66 -35.18
C GLN A 11 -1.32 31.44 -33.91
N LEU A 12 -1.53 30.86 -32.72
CA LEU A 12 -1.15 31.49 -31.46
C LEU A 12 0.37 31.45 -31.27
N PRO A 13 0.94 32.41 -30.51
CA PRO A 13 2.30 32.29 -29.97
C PRO A 13 2.51 30.96 -29.23
N VAL A 14 3.72 30.40 -29.32
CA VAL A 14 4.03 29.07 -28.77
C VAL A 14 3.76 28.99 -27.28
N GLU A 15 3.95 30.09 -26.56
CA GLU A 15 3.70 30.22 -25.12
C GLU A 15 2.22 30.00 -24.80
N LEU A 16 1.31 30.57 -25.61
CA LEU A 16 -0.13 30.38 -25.44
C LEU A 16 -0.56 28.97 -25.83
N ILE A 17 0.08 28.38 -26.85
CA ILE A 17 -0.17 26.97 -27.18
C ILE A 17 0.26 26.08 -26.01
N CYS A 18 1.45 26.31 -25.44
CA CYS A 18 1.93 25.60 -24.26
C CYS A 18 0.96 25.71 -23.09
N GLU A 19 0.51 26.92 -22.78
CA GLU A 19 -0.42 27.17 -21.67
C GLU A 19 -1.75 26.44 -21.88
N VAL A 20 -2.34 26.53 -23.09
CA VAL A 20 -3.59 25.84 -23.44
C VAL A 20 -3.43 24.33 -23.32
N LEU A 21 -2.32 23.79 -23.81
CA LEU A 21 -2.05 22.35 -23.75
C LEU A 21 -1.72 21.89 -22.31
N SER A 22 -1.28 22.77 -21.41
CA SER A 22 -0.94 22.41 -20.04
C SER A 22 -2.15 21.99 -19.19
N TYR A 23 -3.36 22.34 -19.62
CA TYR A 23 -4.62 21.87 -19.02
C TYR A 23 -5.01 20.44 -19.41
N LEU A 24 -4.27 19.81 -20.32
CA LEU A 24 -4.51 18.44 -20.76
C LEU A 24 -3.76 17.43 -19.88
N THR A 25 -4.35 16.26 -19.69
CA THR A 25 -3.69 15.11 -19.06
C THR A 25 -2.54 14.58 -19.93
N ALA A 26 -1.62 13.81 -19.34
CA ALA A 26 -0.54 13.15 -20.09
C ALA A 26 -1.05 12.30 -21.27
N ASN A 27 -2.18 11.61 -21.09
CA ASN A 27 -2.80 10.80 -22.15
C ASN A 27 -3.36 11.66 -23.29
N GLU A 28 -3.98 12.79 -22.96
CA GLU A 28 -4.47 13.75 -23.96
C GLU A 28 -3.32 14.43 -24.68
N LEU A 29 -2.24 14.80 -23.96
CA LEU A 29 -1.01 15.32 -24.55
C LEU A 29 -0.40 14.33 -25.55
N ALA A 30 -0.34 13.05 -25.20
CA ALA A 30 0.13 12.01 -26.11
C ALA A 30 -0.75 11.87 -27.37
N ARG A 31 -2.06 12.12 -27.26
CA ARG A 31 -2.99 12.12 -28.41
C ARG A 31 -2.84 13.37 -29.26
N VAL A 32 -2.82 14.57 -28.67
CA VAL A 32 -2.71 15.83 -29.44
C VAL A 32 -1.36 15.96 -30.14
N ARG A 33 -0.30 15.33 -29.60
CA ARG A 33 1.01 15.18 -30.25
C ARG A 33 0.92 14.53 -31.64
N GLN A 34 -0.16 13.80 -31.93
CA GLN A 34 -0.39 13.12 -33.23
C GLN A 34 -1.18 13.98 -34.23
N ILE A 35 -1.72 15.13 -33.83
CA ILE A 35 -2.61 15.95 -34.68
C ILE A 35 -1.84 16.57 -35.85
N CYS A 36 -0.74 17.28 -35.57
CA CYS A 36 0.08 17.93 -36.59
C CYS A 36 1.53 18.15 -36.14
N LYS A 37 2.41 18.45 -37.09
CA LYS A 37 3.85 18.68 -36.82
C LYS A 37 4.11 19.87 -35.90
N VAL A 38 3.29 20.93 -35.98
CA VAL A 38 3.44 22.12 -35.13
C VAL A 38 3.15 21.78 -33.66
N ILE A 39 1.97 21.22 -33.38
CA ILE A 39 1.58 20.80 -32.01
C ILE A 39 2.55 19.75 -31.48
N ARG A 40 2.96 18.79 -32.32
CA ARG A 40 3.99 17.82 -31.96
C ARG A 40 5.29 18.50 -31.51
N ALA A 41 5.78 19.48 -32.27
CA ALA A 41 6.99 20.20 -31.92
C ALA A 41 6.83 20.98 -30.61
N VAL A 42 5.66 21.61 -30.36
CA VAL A 42 5.36 22.29 -29.10
C VAL A 42 5.41 21.30 -27.92
N VAL A 43 4.73 20.17 -28.04
CA VAL A 43 4.71 19.12 -27.01
C VAL A 43 6.12 18.57 -26.76
N ASP A 44 6.89 18.30 -27.82
CA ASP A 44 8.21 17.65 -27.72
C ASP A 44 9.29 18.56 -27.14
N HIS A 45 9.20 19.88 -27.31
CA HIS A 45 10.23 20.83 -26.88
C HIS A 45 9.83 21.70 -25.68
N SER A 46 8.57 21.64 -25.22
CA SER A 46 8.14 22.33 -24.02
C SER A 46 8.46 21.51 -22.77
N GLU A 47 9.33 22.03 -21.90
CA GLU A 47 9.65 21.40 -20.62
C GLU A 47 8.42 21.20 -19.74
N GLN A 48 7.46 22.13 -19.78
CA GLN A 48 6.19 22.05 -19.04
C GLN A 48 5.33 20.87 -19.51
N LEU A 49 5.11 20.76 -20.82
CA LEU A 49 4.28 19.68 -21.36
C LEU A 49 4.97 18.32 -21.21
N GLN A 50 6.29 18.27 -21.40
CA GLN A 50 7.07 17.08 -21.16
C GLN A 50 7.07 16.67 -19.68
N TYR A 51 7.05 17.62 -18.75
CA TYR A 51 6.96 17.34 -17.32
C TYR A 51 5.61 16.71 -16.95
N ILE A 52 4.50 17.23 -17.50
CA ILE A 52 3.16 16.62 -17.35
C ILE A 52 3.16 15.19 -17.89
N ILE A 53 3.77 14.96 -19.06
CA ILE A 53 3.91 13.63 -19.65
C ILE A 53 4.75 12.71 -18.75
N ASP A 54 5.89 13.17 -18.25
CA ASP A 54 6.78 12.39 -17.37
C ASP A 54 6.03 11.99 -16.07
N LEU A 55 5.33 12.93 -15.42
CA LEU A 55 4.50 12.65 -14.23
C LEU A 55 3.42 11.59 -14.51
N GLY A 56 2.66 11.75 -15.59
CA GLY A 56 1.61 10.80 -15.96
C GLY A 56 2.14 9.44 -16.40
N PHE A 57 3.29 9.39 -17.09
CA PHE A 57 3.96 8.14 -17.45
C PHE A 57 4.43 7.39 -16.21
N LEU A 58 5.01 8.12 -15.25
CA LEU A 58 5.55 7.56 -14.01
C LEU A 58 4.48 7.29 -12.95
N ARG A 59 3.23 7.72 -13.18
CA ARG A 59 2.12 7.65 -12.23
C ARG A 59 2.45 8.38 -10.92
N MET A 60 3.05 9.55 -11.06
CA MET A 60 3.46 10.41 -9.94
C MET A 60 2.69 11.74 -9.97
N LEU A 61 2.50 12.31 -8.80
CA LEU A 61 2.05 13.67 -8.56
C LEU A 61 3.17 14.46 -7.89
N GLU A 62 3.25 15.74 -8.21
CA GLU A 62 4.12 16.67 -7.49
C GLU A 62 3.41 17.18 -6.24
N ILE A 63 4.08 17.14 -5.09
CA ILE A 63 3.56 17.67 -3.84
C ILE A 63 3.82 19.18 -3.80
N PRO A 64 2.79 20.04 -3.61
CA PRO A 64 2.99 21.47 -3.47
C PRO A 64 3.98 21.79 -2.35
N SER A 65 5.09 22.44 -2.71
CA SER A 65 6.15 22.86 -1.79
C SER A 65 6.82 24.13 -2.33
N ASP A 66 7.62 24.82 -1.50
CA ASP A 66 8.38 25.98 -1.99
C ASP A 66 9.36 25.63 -3.12
N ARG A 67 9.79 24.36 -3.20
CA ARG A 67 10.58 23.82 -4.31
C ARG A 67 9.81 23.81 -5.64
N CYS A 68 8.48 23.73 -5.61
CA CYS A 68 7.63 23.81 -6.82
C CYS A 68 7.71 25.17 -7.51
N ARG A 69 8.19 26.22 -6.82
CA ARG A 69 8.43 27.55 -7.40
C ARG A 69 9.66 27.59 -8.30
N GLY A 70 10.51 26.54 -8.27
CA GLY A 70 11.68 26.43 -9.11
C GLY A 70 11.37 26.17 -10.61
N PRO A 71 12.37 26.33 -11.50
CA PRO A 71 12.21 26.06 -12.92
C PRO A 71 11.72 24.63 -13.20
N VAL A 72 10.76 24.46 -14.12
CA VAL A 72 10.22 23.13 -14.48
C VAL A 72 11.31 22.15 -14.89
N ALA A 73 12.34 22.62 -15.60
CA ALA A 73 13.47 21.79 -16.01
C ALA A 73 14.21 21.14 -14.82
N THR A 74 14.38 21.89 -13.72
CA THR A 74 14.98 21.35 -12.48
C THR A 74 14.08 20.30 -11.87
N ARG A 75 12.77 20.58 -11.78
CA ARG A 75 11.78 19.66 -11.20
C ARG A 75 11.66 18.36 -11.99
N ARG A 76 11.65 18.45 -13.32
CA ARG A 76 11.67 17.31 -14.24
C ARG A 76 12.97 16.50 -14.11
N LYS A 77 14.12 17.15 -13.93
CA LYS A 77 15.40 16.46 -13.67
C LYS A 77 15.33 15.67 -12.36
N GLU A 78 14.85 16.29 -11.29
CA GLU A 78 14.69 15.63 -9.98
C GLU A 78 13.75 14.42 -10.05
N LEU A 79 12.61 14.53 -10.77
CA LEU A 79 11.68 13.41 -11.00
C LEU A 79 12.38 12.23 -11.66
N ARG A 80 13.16 12.50 -12.71
CA ARG A 80 13.89 11.48 -13.46
C ARG A 80 14.98 10.84 -12.64
N GLU A 81 15.70 11.61 -11.82
CA GLU A 81 16.72 11.09 -10.93
C GLU A 81 16.10 10.22 -9.83
N PHE A 82 15.02 10.68 -9.20
CA PHE A 82 14.24 9.92 -8.22
C PHE A 82 13.76 8.57 -8.78
N GLU A 83 13.17 8.59 -9.98
CA GLU A 83 12.73 7.36 -10.64
C GLU A 83 13.89 6.48 -11.07
N THR A 84 15.02 7.06 -11.47
CA THR A 84 16.23 6.30 -11.81
C THR A 84 16.81 5.59 -10.59
N SER A 85 16.75 6.21 -9.41
CA SER A 85 17.14 5.57 -8.15
C SER A 85 16.30 4.33 -7.87
N TRP A 86 14.96 4.45 -7.89
CA TRP A 86 14.06 3.32 -7.69
C TRP A 86 14.25 2.22 -8.73
N ARG A 87 14.35 2.62 -10.00
CA ARG A 87 14.58 1.70 -11.12
C ARG A 87 15.86 0.88 -10.99
N ASN A 88 16.87 1.38 -10.31
CA ASN A 88 18.14 0.68 -10.16
C ASN A 88 18.40 0.23 -8.72
N VAL A 89 17.41 0.40 -7.83
CA VAL A 89 17.54 0.18 -6.38
C VAL A 89 18.81 0.83 -5.83
N ARG A 90 19.06 2.08 -6.25
CA ARG A 90 20.20 2.87 -5.84
C ARG A 90 19.73 3.89 -4.81
N TYR A 91 19.99 3.60 -3.54
CA TYR A 91 19.80 4.57 -2.49
C TYR A 91 20.89 5.64 -2.57
N ARG A 92 20.53 6.90 -2.33
CA ARG A 92 21.46 8.03 -2.24
C ARG A 92 22.18 8.05 -0.91
N ARG A 93 21.53 7.51 0.13
CA ARG A 93 22.03 7.50 1.50
C ARG A 93 21.48 6.32 2.30
N LYS A 94 22.32 5.75 3.16
CA LYS A 94 21.92 4.79 4.20
C LYS A 94 22.09 5.47 5.55
N CYS A 95 21.06 5.42 6.38
CA CYS A 95 21.05 5.95 7.75
C CYS A 95 20.83 4.80 8.71
N ASP A 96 21.71 4.64 9.70
CA ASP A 96 21.55 3.63 10.74
C ASP A 96 20.78 4.27 11.91
N PHE A 97 19.73 3.61 12.38
CA PHE A 97 18.80 4.13 13.38
C PHE A 97 18.77 3.22 14.60
N GLN A 98 19.44 3.65 15.67
CA GLN A 98 19.34 2.98 16.96
C GLN A 98 17.94 3.18 17.54
N LEU A 99 17.26 2.07 17.81
CA LEU A 99 15.94 2.08 18.40
C LEU A 99 16.04 2.53 19.86
N LEU A 100 15.10 3.37 20.27
CA LEU A 100 15.07 3.92 21.63
C LEU A 100 14.64 2.89 22.68
N THR A 101 13.98 1.81 22.25
CA THR A 101 13.47 0.73 23.11
C THR A 101 13.27 -0.55 22.28
N SER A 102 12.99 -1.68 22.94
CA SER A 102 12.48 -2.89 22.30
C SER A 102 10.96 -2.95 22.44
N GLY A 103 10.29 -3.30 21.35
CA GLY A 103 8.83 -3.35 21.28
C GLY A 103 8.34 -4.25 20.16
N LEU A 104 7.15 -4.82 20.35
CA LEU A 104 6.51 -5.69 19.36
C LEU A 104 5.48 -4.96 18.49
N VAL A 105 4.96 -3.82 18.95
CA VAL A 105 3.95 -3.02 18.25
C VAL A 105 4.61 -1.77 17.69
N TYR A 106 4.59 -1.64 16.37
CA TYR A 106 5.17 -0.52 15.63
C TYR A 106 4.31 -0.22 14.40
N ASP A 107 4.35 1.03 13.96
CA ASP A 107 3.65 1.48 12.75
C ASP A 107 4.52 2.53 12.03
N PHE A 108 4.33 2.64 10.72
CA PHE A 108 5.10 3.50 9.85
C PHE A 108 4.19 4.22 8.85
N VAL A 109 4.00 5.52 9.08
CA VAL A 109 3.07 6.33 8.27
C VAL A 109 3.68 7.69 7.96
N GLY A 110 3.68 8.07 6.67
CA GLY A 110 4.03 9.42 6.23
C GLY A 110 5.45 9.87 6.62
N GLY A 111 6.39 8.93 6.72
CA GLY A 111 7.76 9.17 7.12
C GLY A 111 8.01 9.32 8.61
N ILE A 112 7.04 8.98 9.45
CA ILE A 112 7.23 8.84 10.89
C ILE A 112 7.20 7.35 11.22
N TYR A 113 8.25 6.88 11.89
CA TYR A 113 8.30 5.56 12.51
C TYR A 113 7.85 5.68 13.97
N ALA A 114 6.99 4.76 14.41
CA ALA A 114 6.52 4.71 15.78
C ALA A 114 6.72 3.32 16.37
N LEU A 115 7.09 3.25 17.65
CA LEU A 115 7.36 2.01 18.37
C LEU A 115 6.83 2.11 19.81
N ALA A 116 6.08 1.10 20.26
CA ALA A 116 5.62 0.97 21.63
C ALA A 116 6.61 0.14 22.47
N GLY A 117 7.09 0.69 23.59
CA GLY A 117 7.98 -0.01 24.51
C GLY A 117 8.19 0.78 25.79
N GLU A 118 8.57 0.09 26.87
CA GLU A 118 8.95 0.71 28.17
C GLU A 118 7.92 1.71 28.77
N GLY A 119 6.62 1.56 28.46
CA GLY A 119 5.58 2.47 28.96
C GLY A 119 5.36 3.71 28.08
N TYR A 120 5.93 3.76 26.89
CA TYR A 120 5.83 4.89 25.97
C TYR A 120 5.55 4.44 24.53
N LEU A 121 4.91 5.33 23.77
CA LEU A 121 4.94 5.34 22.31
C LEU A 121 6.03 6.32 21.88
N HIS A 122 7.07 5.81 21.22
CA HIS A 122 8.17 6.62 20.68
C HIS A 122 7.95 6.90 19.21
N PHE A 123 8.14 8.14 18.79
CA PHE A 123 7.98 8.59 17.41
C PHE A 123 9.26 9.20 16.88
N SER A 124 9.58 8.92 15.62
CA SER A 124 10.80 9.39 14.96
C SER A 124 10.51 9.78 13.52
N VAL A 125 10.77 11.05 13.18
CA VAL A 125 10.71 11.54 11.79
C VAL A 125 11.95 11.05 11.06
N LEU A 126 11.74 10.23 10.04
CA LEU A 126 12.83 9.64 9.27
C LEU A 126 13.41 10.62 8.25
N PRO A 127 14.73 10.58 8.01
CA PRO A 127 15.39 11.48 7.08
C PRO A 127 14.85 11.31 5.66
N HIS A 128 14.63 12.41 4.96
CA HIS A 128 14.22 12.41 3.55
C HIS A 128 15.34 12.90 2.61
N ASN A 129 16.27 13.72 3.12
CA ASN A 129 17.34 14.29 2.29
C ASN A 129 18.64 13.47 2.41
N PRO A 130 19.31 13.16 1.28
CA PRO A 130 20.63 12.55 1.28
C PRO A 130 21.78 13.42 1.84
N HIS A 131 21.55 14.69 2.21
CA HIS A 131 22.63 15.64 2.52
C HIS A 131 22.84 16.01 4.01
N GLU A 132 21.92 15.70 4.94
CA GLU A 132 22.05 16.03 6.37
C GLU A 132 22.64 14.86 7.21
N ASP A 133 23.02 15.06 8.47
CA ASP A 133 23.66 14.03 9.32
C ASP A 133 22.69 12.92 9.82
N SER A 134 23.26 11.81 10.30
CA SER A 134 22.62 10.48 10.53
C SER A 134 21.64 10.37 11.71
N GLN A 135 20.87 11.42 12.00
CA GLN A 135 19.90 11.42 13.09
C GLN A 135 18.46 11.55 12.55
N PRO A 136 17.44 11.01 13.25
CA PRO A 136 16.06 11.42 13.02
C PRO A 136 15.97 12.94 13.02
N ILE A 137 15.15 13.48 12.11
CA ILE A 137 14.90 14.92 12.02
C ILE A 137 14.31 15.41 13.34
N ARG A 138 13.42 14.60 13.94
CA ARG A 138 12.77 14.91 15.21
C ARG A 138 12.32 13.62 15.89
N THR A 139 12.42 13.57 17.21
CA THR A 139 11.87 12.50 18.03
C THR A 139 11.02 13.05 19.18
N TRP A 140 10.01 12.30 19.58
CA TRP A 140 9.22 12.58 20.78
C TRP A 140 8.59 11.28 21.31
N SER A 141 8.02 11.32 22.51
CA SER A 141 7.35 10.17 23.08
C SER A 141 6.14 10.57 23.92
N HIS A 142 5.20 9.63 24.01
CA HIS A 142 3.95 9.77 24.77
C HIS A 142 3.78 8.61 25.74
N PRO A 143 3.47 8.85 27.03
CA PRO A 143 3.22 7.76 27.96
C PRO A 143 1.96 6.98 27.59
N VAL A 144 2.03 5.66 27.75
CA VAL A 144 0.94 4.72 27.48
C VAL A 144 0.96 3.59 28.51
N ASP A 145 -0.21 3.06 28.84
CA ASP A 145 -0.31 1.88 29.67
C ASP A 145 -0.14 0.62 28.80
N MET A 146 1.05 0.04 28.84
CA MET A 146 1.39 -1.15 28.06
C MET A 146 0.64 -2.40 28.52
N ALA A 147 0.05 -2.41 29.73
CA ALA A 147 -0.68 -3.58 30.23
C ALA A 147 -2.03 -3.77 29.51
N ILE A 148 -2.58 -2.69 28.95
CA ILE A 148 -3.87 -2.69 28.26
C ILE A 148 -3.78 -2.27 26.79
N LEU A 149 -2.60 -1.84 26.31
CA LEU A 149 -2.37 -1.47 24.92
C LEU A 149 -2.54 -2.71 24.04
N ILE A 150 -3.43 -2.60 23.05
CA ILE A 150 -3.65 -3.65 22.05
C ILE A 150 -2.93 -3.30 20.76
N ASP A 151 -3.18 -2.08 20.25
CA ASP A 151 -2.60 -1.59 19.01
C ASP A 151 -2.64 -0.06 18.97
N PHE A 152 -1.96 0.54 18.00
CA PHE A 152 -2.10 1.97 17.71
C PHE A 152 -1.90 2.24 16.22
N THR A 153 -2.48 3.32 15.74
CA THR A 153 -2.16 3.88 14.41
C THR A 153 -2.24 5.40 14.47
N PHE A 154 -1.71 6.09 13.46
CA PHE A 154 -1.68 7.54 13.45
C PHE A 154 -1.75 8.10 12.04
N CYS A 155 -2.22 9.35 11.95
CA CYS A 155 -2.32 10.11 10.72
C CYS A 155 -1.59 11.45 10.89
N PRO A 156 -0.31 11.56 10.46
CA PRO A 156 0.49 12.77 10.65
C PRO A 156 -0.13 14.02 10.02
N ALA A 157 -0.80 13.88 8.88
CA ALA A 157 -1.43 14.97 8.16
C ALA A 157 -2.58 15.62 8.94
N GLN A 158 -3.21 14.87 9.85
CA GLN A 158 -4.32 15.33 10.67
C GLN A 158 -3.92 15.61 12.12
N ASP A 159 -2.62 15.46 12.46
CA ASP A 159 -2.15 15.43 13.86
C ASP A 159 -2.93 14.42 14.72
N LEU A 160 -3.36 13.28 14.16
CA LEU A 160 -4.18 12.28 14.85
C LEU A 160 -3.34 11.08 15.29
N LEU A 161 -3.49 10.68 16.54
CA LEU A 161 -3.01 9.43 17.13
C LEU A 161 -4.22 8.67 17.67
N VAL A 162 -4.37 7.41 17.27
CA VAL A 162 -5.40 6.50 17.74
C VAL A 162 -4.73 5.39 18.54
N ILE A 163 -5.05 5.29 19.82
CA ILE A 163 -4.54 4.24 20.70
C ILE A 163 -5.71 3.30 21.03
N VAL A 164 -5.55 2.01 20.80
CA VAL A 164 -6.54 0.99 21.17
C VAL A 164 -6.13 0.33 22.46
N SER A 165 -7.01 0.36 23.45
CA SER A 165 -6.80 -0.33 24.72
C SER A 165 -7.98 -1.22 25.09
N LEU A 166 -7.74 -2.26 25.90
CA LEU A 166 -8.81 -3.03 26.52
C LEU A 166 -9.63 -2.14 27.45
N ALA A 167 -10.96 -2.32 27.40
CA ALA A 167 -11.88 -1.64 28.31
C ALA A 167 -11.67 -2.18 29.75
N ALA A 168 -11.19 -1.34 30.65
CA ALA A 168 -10.92 -1.76 32.02
C ALA A 168 -12.24 -1.99 32.80
N ASN A 169 -12.57 -3.26 33.08
CA ASN A 169 -13.70 -3.69 33.92
C ASN A 169 -15.09 -3.20 33.45
N ASP A 170 -15.27 -2.91 32.16
CA ASP A 170 -16.58 -2.59 31.58
C ASP A 170 -17.09 -3.79 30.78
N HIS A 171 -18.23 -4.34 31.18
CA HIS A 171 -18.86 -5.46 30.48
C HIS A 171 -19.66 -5.03 29.25
N HIS A 172 -19.80 -3.73 28.99
CA HIS A 172 -20.63 -3.22 27.90
C HIS A 172 -19.86 -2.88 26.62
N HIS A 173 -18.53 -2.93 26.64
CA HIS A 173 -17.71 -2.79 25.44
C HIS A 173 -16.32 -3.44 25.62
N CYS A 174 -15.66 -3.82 24.52
CA CYS A 174 -14.37 -4.52 24.60
C CYS A 174 -13.17 -3.59 24.53
N TYR A 175 -13.23 -2.55 23.71
CA TYR A 175 -12.07 -1.70 23.42
C TYR A 175 -12.39 -0.21 23.48
N ASP A 176 -11.45 0.54 24.03
CA ASP A 176 -11.41 2.00 24.00
C ASP A 176 -10.45 2.47 22.90
N LEU A 177 -10.95 3.30 21.98
CA LEU A 177 -10.16 3.96 20.95
C LEU A 177 -9.93 5.41 21.37
N HIS A 178 -8.75 5.70 21.94
CA HIS A 178 -8.37 7.03 22.40
C HIS A 178 -7.93 7.89 21.22
N LEU A 179 -8.67 8.97 20.94
CA LEU A 179 -8.37 9.91 19.87
C LEU A 179 -7.58 11.10 20.43
N ARG A 180 -6.28 11.11 20.15
CA ARG A 180 -5.33 12.08 20.69
C ARG A 180 -4.64 12.88 19.58
N SER A 181 -4.15 14.05 19.93
CA SER A 181 -3.22 14.81 19.10
C SER A 181 -1.87 14.08 19.08
N LEU A 182 -1.37 13.75 17.89
CA LEU A 182 -0.08 13.11 17.71
C LEU A 182 1.06 13.97 18.28
N SER A 183 0.92 15.29 18.25
CA SER A 183 1.99 16.23 18.66
C SER A 183 1.97 16.52 20.14
N THR A 184 0.78 16.58 20.75
CA THR A 184 0.62 17.05 22.14
C THR A 184 0.12 15.98 23.11
N ASN A 185 -0.31 14.81 22.62
CA ASN A 185 -0.94 13.74 23.40
C ASN A 185 -2.24 14.15 24.13
N LYS A 186 -2.77 15.35 23.87
CA LYS A 186 -4.05 15.79 24.42
C LYS A 186 -5.20 15.19 23.59
N SER A 187 -6.42 15.22 24.11
CA SER A 187 -7.61 14.88 23.32
C SER A 187 -7.59 15.62 21.98
N HIS A 188 -7.83 14.90 20.89
CA HIS A 188 -7.73 15.48 19.56
C HIS A 188 -8.81 16.57 19.37
N PRO A 189 -8.44 17.81 18.98
CA PRO A 189 -9.39 18.93 18.95
C PRO A 189 -10.50 18.77 17.91
N GLY A 190 -10.25 18.01 16.84
CA GLY A 190 -11.25 17.70 15.81
C GLY A 190 -12.14 16.50 16.12
N ALA A 191 -11.90 15.78 17.22
CA ALA A 191 -12.67 14.58 17.55
C ALA A 191 -13.95 14.95 18.32
N VAL A 192 -15.07 14.31 17.97
CA VAL A 192 -16.36 14.53 18.68
C VAL A 192 -16.33 13.99 20.11
N SER A 193 -15.52 12.96 20.33
CA SER A 193 -15.26 12.32 21.62
C SER A 193 -13.78 12.02 21.72
N SER A 194 -13.20 12.16 22.91
CA SER A 194 -11.81 11.78 23.15
C SER A 194 -11.61 10.26 23.15
N VAL A 195 -12.67 9.49 23.37
CA VAL A 195 -12.66 8.03 23.35
C VAL A 195 -13.90 7.53 22.61
N LEU A 196 -13.70 6.64 21.65
CA LEU A 196 -14.76 5.88 20.98
C LEU A 196 -14.78 4.47 21.54
N LYS A 197 -15.97 3.91 21.74
CA LYS A 197 -16.15 2.58 22.34
C LYS A 197 -16.45 1.56 21.25
N ALA A 198 -15.59 0.55 21.11
CA ALA A 198 -15.76 -0.52 20.14
C ALA A 198 -16.32 -1.79 20.77
N VAL A 199 -17.08 -2.53 19.96
CA VAL A 199 -17.86 -3.71 20.34
C VAL A 199 -18.80 -3.38 21.51
N ASN A 200 -19.58 -2.33 21.36
CA ASN A 200 -20.49 -1.81 22.38
C ASN A 200 -21.89 -2.37 22.17
N ASP A 201 -22.06 -3.68 22.40
CA ASP A 201 -23.39 -4.28 22.44
C ASP A 201 -23.94 -4.20 23.86
N ARG A 202 -25.05 -3.47 24.02
CA ARG A 202 -25.72 -3.33 25.32
C ARG A 202 -26.55 -4.55 25.70
N GLN A 203 -26.74 -5.50 24.78
CA GLN A 203 -27.59 -6.66 25.00
C GLN A 203 -26.88 -7.75 25.79
N TYR A 204 -25.57 -7.90 25.66
CA TYR A 204 -24.79 -8.99 26.27
C TYR A 204 -23.50 -8.49 26.92
N PRO A 205 -23.13 -8.99 28.11
CA PRO A 205 -21.83 -8.73 28.70
C PRO A 205 -20.70 -9.39 27.90
N PHE A 206 -19.58 -8.69 27.76
CA PHE A 206 -18.35 -9.21 27.18
C PHE A 206 -17.44 -9.81 28.24
N TYR A 207 -16.80 -10.93 27.92
CA TYR A 207 -15.95 -11.67 28.86
C TYR A 207 -14.47 -11.52 28.52
N HIS A 208 -14.10 -11.69 27.25
CA HIS A 208 -12.72 -11.63 26.81
C HIS A 208 -12.60 -11.11 25.38
N ALA A 209 -11.66 -10.19 25.19
CA ALA A 209 -11.28 -9.67 23.88
C ALA A 209 -9.76 -9.84 23.78
N ASN A 210 -9.32 -11.02 23.37
CA ASN A 210 -7.89 -11.37 23.28
C ASN A 210 -7.40 -11.45 21.84
N GLY A 211 -8.30 -11.36 20.87
CA GLY A 211 -7.94 -11.46 19.46
C GLY A 211 -7.29 -10.17 18.93
N PRO A 212 -6.53 -10.32 17.84
CA PRO A 212 -5.88 -9.20 17.16
C PRO A 212 -6.91 -8.22 16.57
N VAL A 213 -6.57 -6.92 16.65
CA VAL A 213 -7.35 -5.85 16.03
C VAL A 213 -6.60 -5.28 14.83
N LYS A 214 -7.33 -4.67 13.90
CA LYS A 214 -6.75 -3.78 12.89
C LYS A 214 -7.52 -2.47 12.90
N VAL A 215 -6.80 -1.35 12.85
CA VAL A 215 -7.38 -0.01 12.76
C VAL A 215 -6.91 0.68 11.48
N GLN A 216 -7.81 1.39 10.81
CA GLN A 216 -7.45 2.28 9.70
C GLN A 216 -8.15 3.63 9.80
N VAL A 217 -7.41 4.70 9.53
CA VAL A 217 -7.92 6.05 9.39
C VAL A 217 -7.99 6.42 7.91
N LEU A 218 -9.15 6.87 7.45
CA LEU A 218 -9.35 7.41 6.10
C LEU A 218 -10.07 8.76 6.19
N ASP A 219 -9.30 9.86 6.18
CA ASP A 219 -9.79 11.23 6.40
C ASP A 219 -10.67 11.31 7.66
N LYS A 220 -11.99 11.48 7.49
CA LYS A 220 -13.00 11.58 8.55
C LYS A 220 -13.51 10.24 9.05
N TYR A 221 -13.16 9.14 8.39
CA TYR A 221 -13.55 7.80 8.79
C TYR A 221 -12.47 7.12 9.61
N LEU A 222 -12.90 6.43 10.66
CA LEU A 222 -12.09 5.53 11.46
C LEU A 222 -12.78 4.17 11.42
N ALA A 223 -12.05 3.10 11.13
CA ALA A 223 -12.58 1.76 11.16
C ALA A 223 -11.71 0.84 12.01
N ILE A 224 -12.35 -0.10 12.68
CA ILE A 224 -11.70 -1.18 13.43
C ILE A 224 -12.31 -2.52 13.03
N LEU A 225 -11.46 -3.52 12.85
CA LEU A 225 -11.81 -4.93 12.82
C LEU A 225 -11.29 -5.57 14.09
N CYS A 226 -12.19 -6.11 14.90
CA CYS A 226 -11.89 -6.87 16.11
C CYS A 226 -12.15 -8.35 15.82
N ARG A 227 -11.12 -9.20 15.99
CA ARG A 227 -11.24 -10.64 15.77
C ARG A 227 -11.37 -11.38 17.09
N GLU A 228 -11.99 -12.55 17.04
CA GLU A 228 -12.08 -13.51 18.14
C GLU A 228 -12.64 -12.90 19.45
N VAL A 229 -13.69 -12.10 19.34
CA VAL A 229 -14.34 -11.48 20.51
C VAL A 229 -15.32 -12.47 21.13
N VAL A 230 -15.18 -12.73 22.44
CA VAL A 230 -16.00 -13.67 23.19
C VAL A 230 -17.16 -12.94 23.87
N VAL A 231 -18.39 -13.32 23.48
CA VAL A 231 -19.65 -12.77 24.04
C VAL A 231 -20.34 -13.77 24.97
N GLU A 232 -21.37 -13.32 25.70
CA GLU A 232 -22.18 -14.20 26.58
C GLU A 232 -22.75 -15.41 25.82
N GLY A 233 -22.47 -16.61 26.34
CA GLY A 233 -22.79 -17.88 25.67
C GLY A 233 -21.57 -18.60 25.06
N ASP A 234 -20.36 -18.08 25.27
CA ASP A 234 -19.08 -18.58 24.72
C ASP A 234 -19.04 -18.57 23.17
N GLU A 235 -19.87 -17.73 22.54
CA GLU A 235 -19.80 -17.50 21.10
C GLU A 235 -18.60 -16.58 20.78
N ILE A 236 -17.80 -17.02 19.81
CA ILE A 236 -16.65 -16.26 19.29
C ILE A 236 -17.10 -15.61 17.99
N THR A 237 -17.02 -14.28 17.93
CA THR A 237 -17.45 -13.52 16.75
C THR A 237 -16.50 -12.39 16.42
N ASP A 238 -16.51 -11.99 15.15
CA ASP A 238 -15.73 -10.86 14.68
C ASP A 238 -16.62 -9.65 14.48
N TYR A 239 -16.07 -8.47 14.76
CA TYR A 239 -16.78 -7.20 14.65
C TYR A 239 -16.03 -6.23 13.76
N PHE A 240 -16.71 -5.68 12.77
CA PHE A 240 -16.23 -4.53 12.00
C PHE A 240 -17.08 -3.31 12.31
N GLN A 241 -16.43 -2.21 12.72
CA GLN A 241 -17.10 -0.97 13.05
C GLN A 241 -16.45 0.21 12.35
N LEU A 242 -17.28 1.17 11.96
CA LEU A 242 -16.84 2.40 11.30
C LEU A 242 -17.49 3.60 11.96
N TRP A 243 -16.71 4.66 12.19
CA TRP A 243 -17.16 5.95 12.69
C TRP A 243 -16.86 7.04 11.69
N GLU A 244 -17.71 8.07 11.64
CA GLU A 244 -17.29 9.41 11.22
C GLU A 244 -16.77 10.14 12.47
N TRP A 245 -15.51 9.91 12.84
CA TRP A 245 -14.97 10.19 14.19
C TRP A 245 -14.98 11.68 14.60
N ARG A 246 -15.20 12.58 13.63
CA ARG A 246 -15.35 14.03 13.86
C ARG A 246 -16.77 14.44 14.22
N THR A 247 -17.77 13.62 13.93
CA THR A 247 -19.20 13.96 14.08
C THR A 247 -19.96 12.97 14.94
N ASP A 248 -19.60 11.69 14.89
CA ASP A 248 -20.39 10.60 15.44
C ASP A 248 -19.72 10.02 16.68
N LYS A 249 -20.43 10.04 17.82
CA LYS A 249 -19.95 9.44 19.07
C LYS A 249 -20.09 7.93 19.10
N ASP A 250 -21.09 7.43 18.38
CA ASP A 250 -21.39 6.02 18.22
C ASP A 250 -20.95 5.57 16.82
N ALA A 251 -20.75 4.27 16.64
CA ALA A 251 -20.38 3.73 15.33
C ALA A 251 -21.47 4.05 14.32
N LYS A 252 -21.07 4.54 13.14
CA LYS A 252 -21.97 4.76 12.01
C LYS A 252 -22.67 3.47 11.65
N PHE A 253 -21.94 2.34 11.64
CA PHE A 253 -22.51 1.00 11.58
C PHE A 253 -21.61 0.00 12.30
N THR A 254 -22.19 -1.13 12.68
CA THR A 254 -21.47 -2.30 13.22
C THR A 254 -21.90 -3.52 12.42
N MET A 255 -20.93 -4.28 11.93
CA MET A 255 -21.14 -5.58 11.31
C MET A 255 -20.60 -6.65 12.24
N GLN A 256 -21.38 -7.70 12.44
CA GLN A 256 -21.00 -8.90 13.19
C GLN A 256 -20.89 -10.07 12.22
N PHE A 257 -19.86 -10.89 12.39
CA PHE A 257 -19.62 -12.06 11.55
C PHE A 257 -19.55 -13.32 12.40
N THR A 258 -20.26 -14.35 11.94
CA THR A 258 -20.15 -15.72 12.45
C THR A 258 -19.03 -16.49 11.77
N GLU A 259 -18.62 -16.05 10.58
CA GLU A 259 -17.46 -16.54 9.84
C GLU A 259 -16.25 -15.64 10.17
N SER A 260 -15.06 -16.24 10.29
CA SER A 260 -13.86 -15.49 10.69
C SER A 260 -13.37 -14.58 9.57
N MET A 261 -13.23 -13.29 9.88
CA MET A 261 -12.66 -12.27 9.01
C MET A 261 -11.18 -12.11 9.36
N THR A 262 -10.30 -12.22 8.38
CA THR A 262 -8.86 -12.09 8.63
C THR A 262 -8.41 -10.64 8.56
N ASP A 263 -8.93 -9.85 7.62
CA ASP A 263 -8.45 -8.50 7.37
C ASP A 263 -9.43 -7.58 6.62
N PHE A 264 -9.17 -6.28 6.62
CA PHE A 264 -9.88 -5.28 5.82
C PHE A 264 -8.94 -4.19 5.26
N ILE A 265 -9.42 -3.50 4.21
CA ILE A 265 -8.80 -2.27 3.70
C ILE A 265 -9.82 -1.35 3.03
N PHE A 266 -9.62 -0.04 3.13
CA PHE A 266 -10.37 0.92 2.31
C PHE A 266 -9.94 0.87 0.84
N LEU A 267 -10.91 0.78 -0.07
CA LEU A 267 -10.68 0.83 -1.52
C LEU A 267 -10.98 2.22 -2.10
N ALA A 268 -11.87 2.97 -1.46
CA ALA A 268 -12.24 4.34 -1.80
C ALA A 268 -12.76 5.04 -0.53
N GLU A 269 -13.11 6.33 -0.62
CA GLU A 269 -13.76 7.08 0.47
C GLU A 269 -15.05 6.43 0.98
N ASP A 270 -15.64 5.58 0.15
CA ASP A 270 -17.01 5.11 0.30
C ASP A 270 -17.13 3.59 0.04
N ARG A 271 -15.98 2.91 -0.06
CA ARG A 271 -15.84 1.48 -0.30
C ARG A 271 -14.74 0.89 0.58
N PHE A 272 -15.01 -0.29 1.12
CA PHE A 272 -14.00 -1.11 1.79
C PHE A 272 -14.10 -2.56 1.32
N LEU A 273 -13.04 -3.31 1.57
CA LEU A 273 -12.92 -4.73 1.31
C LEU A 273 -12.72 -5.44 2.63
N LEU A 274 -13.42 -6.56 2.82
CA LEU A 274 -13.22 -7.54 3.87
C LEU A 274 -12.70 -8.84 3.27
N LEU A 275 -11.78 -9.49 3.98
CA LEU A 275 -11.22 -10.78 3.64
C LEU A 275 -11.60 -11.79 4.72
N ALA A 276 -12.20 -12.90 4.29
CA ALA A 276 -12.56 -14.02 5.14
C ALA A 276 -11.46 -15.08 5.18
N ASP A 277 -11.46 -15.90 6.22
CA ASP A 277 -10.53 -17.02 6.42
C ASP A 277 -10.62 -18.07 5.32
N ASP A 278 -11.78 -18.26 4.70
CA ASP A 278 -12.02 -19.17 3.58
C ASP A 278 -11.48 -18.67 2.22
N GLY A 279 -10.86 -17.48 2.21
CA GLY A 279 -10.36 -16.84 0.99
C GLY A 279 -11.43 -16.05 0.22
N THR A 280 -12.61 -15.81 0.80
CA THR A 280 -13.62 -14.94 0.21
C THR A 280 -13.24 -13.47 0.39
N ILE A 281 -13.21 -12.75 -0.72
CA ILE A 281 -12.98 -11.31 -0.78
C ILE A 281 -14.33 -10.61 -1.00
N SER A 282 -14.80 -9.85 -0.03
CA SER A 282 -16.08 -9.14 -0.09
C SER A 282 -15.87 -7.64 -0.17
N ILE A 283 -16.43 -6.99 -1.20
CA ILE A 283 -16.39 -5.55 -1.40
C ILE A 283 -17.72 -4.96 -0.94
N PHE A 284 -17.65 -3.92 -0.11
CA PHE A 284 -18.80 -3.25 0.45
C PHE A 284 -18.86 -1.78 0.04
N SER A 285 -20.09 -1.31 -0.15
CA SER A 285 -20.47 0.10 -0.30
C SER A 285 -21.25 0.54 0.91
N PHE A 286 -20.85 1.66 1.50
CA PHE A 286 -21.64 2.32 2.54
C PHE A 286 -22.22 3.66 2.08
N VAL A 287 -22.35 3.85 0.76
CA VAL A 287 -23.16 4.91 0.15
C VAL A 287 -24.50 4.32 -0.25
N GLY A 288 -25.56 4.88 0.30
CA GLY A 288 -26.95 4.60 -0.06
C GLY A 288 -27.83 5.83 0.13
N ASP A 289 -28.91 5.93 -0.65
CA ASP A 289 -29.90 7.02 -0.63
C ASP A 289 -30.40 7.30 0.79
N GLN A 290 -29.93 8.41 1.37
CA GLN A 290 -30.43 9.19 2.53
C GLN A 290 -30.95 8.48 3.80
N ASN A 291 -31.03 7.15 3.87
CA ASN A 291 -31.67 6.40 4.96
C ASN A 291 -31.05 5.01 5.25
N LEU A 292 -30.16 4.49 4.39
CA LEU A 292 -29.50 3.20 4.64
C LEU A 292 -28.16 3.41 5.36
N ILE A 293 -28.16 3.05 6.64
CA ILE A 293 -26.99 3.09 7.53
C ILE A 293 -26.06 1.87 7.29
N ASP A 294 -26.62 0.78 6.77
CA ASP A 294 -25.92 -0.51 6.66
C ASP A 294 -25.15 -0.67 5.34
N PRO A 295 -23.87 -1.09 5.40
CA PRO A 295 -23.07 -1.40 4.22
C PRO A 295 -23.69 -2.50 3.36
N GLN A 296 -23.69 -2.28 2.05
CA GLN A 296 -24.15 -3.23 1.04
C GLN A 296 -22.96 -3.96 0.42
N CYS A 297 -22.99 -5.29 0.43
CA CYS A 297 -22.00 -6.09 -0.30
C CYS A 297 -22.24 -5.96 -1.81
N THR A 298 -21.35 -5.27 -2.51
CA THR A 298 -21.45 -5.02 -3.96
C THR A 298 -20.76 -6.08 -4.81
N ALA A 299 -19.78 -6.80 -4.25
CA ALA A 299 -19.16 -7.93 -4.91
C ALA A 299 -18.60 -8.95 -3.91
N LYS A 300 -18.65 -10.24 -4.27
CA LYS A 300 -17.91 -11.31 -3.60
C LYS A 300 -17.02 -12.02 -4.61
N LEU A 301 -15.76 -12.20 -4.30
CA LEU A 301 -14.76 -12.81 -5.16
C LEU A 301 -14.12 -13.98 -4.41
N ALA A 302 -13.95 -15.12 -5.08
CA ALA A 302 -13.25 -16.26 -4.51
C ALA A 302 -11.75 -16.21 -4.86
N MET A 303 -10.88 -16.56 -3.92
CA MET A 303 -9.49 -16.93 -4.21
C MET A 303 -9.38 -18.21 -5.07
N PRO A 304 -8.21 -18.52 -5.66
CA PRO A 304 -8.05 -19.74 -6.46
C PRO A 304 -8.35 -20.97 -5.62
N ALA A 305 -9.10 -21.92 -6.18
CA ALA A 305 -9.45 -23.14 -5.47
C ALA A 305 -8.19 -23.91 -5.06
N LEU A 306 -8.19 -24.41 -3.82
CA LEU A 306 -7.14 -25.26 -3.28
C LEU A 306 -7.35 -26.72 -3.67
N MET A 307 -6.27 -27.49 -3.67
CA MET A 307 -6.32 -28.95 -3.78
C MET A 307 -7.08 -29.55 -2.59
N ARG A 308 -7.57 -30.78 -2.77
CA ARG A 308 -8.22 -31.52 -1.68
C ARG A 308 -7.29 -31.59 -0.45
N ASP A 309 -7.88 -31.40 0.74
CA ASP A 309 -7.23 -31.39 2.06
C ASP A 309 -6.39 -30.14 2.39
N TRP A 310 -6.39 -29.12 1.52
CA TRP A 310 -5.74 -27.84 1.77
C TRP A 310 -6.76 -26.75 2.11
N HIS A 311 -6.39 -25.92 3.08
CA HIS A 311 -7.22 -24.83 3.60
C HIS A 311 -6.40 -23.55 3.69
N PHE A 312 -7.10 -22.42 3.54
CA PHE A 312 -6.54 -21.13 3.92
C PHE A 312 -6.42 -21.09 5.44
N ALA A 313 -5.29 -20.59 5.94
CA ALA A 313 -4.98 -20.49 7.36
C ALA A 313 -5.17 -19.05 7.85
N ASP A 314 -4.50 -18.12 7.18
CA ASP A 314 -4.53 -16.71 7.51
C ASP A 314 -4.21 -15.90 6.25
N ALA A 315 -4.74 -14.68 6.19
CA ALA A 315 -4.46 -13.79 5.09
C ALA A 315 -4.51 -12.32 5.49
N PHE A 316 -3.53 -11.56 5.02
CA PHE A 316 -3.33 -10.15 5.35
C PHE A 316 -3.28 -9.27 4.11
N LEU A 317 -3.72 -8.03 4.26
CA LEU A 317 -3.85 -7.03 3.22
C LEU A 317 -2.88 -5.87 3.46
N GLY A 318 -2.01 -5.65 2.48
CA GLY A 318 -1.15 -4.48 2.38
C GLY A 318 -1.58 -3.56 1.23
N GLY A 319 -1.58 -2.25 1.45
CA GLY A 319 -1.94 -1.30 0.41
C GLY A 319 -1.74 0.14 0.83
N ASN A 320 -0.52 0.64 0.65
CA ASN A 320 -0.19 2.04 0.89
C ASN A 320 0.13 2.76 -0.43
N PRO A 321 -0.08 4.08 -0.52
CA PRO A 321 -0.82 4.93 0.43
C PRO A 321 -2.29 4.50 0.60
N ALA A 322 -2.99 5.00 1.61
CA ALA A 322 -4.46 4.86 1.65
C ALA A 322 -5.11 5.72 0.52
N PRO A 323 -6.31 5.36 0.01
CA PRO A 323 -6.93 6.03 -1.15
C PRO A 323 -7.12 7.55 -1.06
N ALA A 324 -7.22 8.12 0.15
CA ALA A 324 -7.45 9.56 0.38
C ALA A 324 -6.18 10.35 0.74
N ILE A 325 -4.98 9.76 0.69
CA ILE A 325 -3.73 10.49 1.02
C ILE A 325 -3.48 11.67 0.05
N GLY A 326 -4.00 11.60 -1.19
CA GLY A 326 -3.93 12.71 -2.15
C GLY A 326 -4.67 13.99 -1.70
N ALA A 327 -5.73 13.88 -0.88
CA ALA A 327 -6.37 15.04 -0.27
C ALA A 327 -5.55 15.59 0.92
N MET A 328 -4.67 14.77 1.50
CA MET A 328 -3.87 15.08 2.67
C MET A 328 -2.55 15.81 2.36
N THR A 329 -2.20 15.99 1.07
CA THR A 329 -1.06 16.84 0.65
C THR A 329 -1.28 18.32 0.90
N ASN A 330 -2.52 18.73 1.23
CA ASN A 330 -2.87 20.12 1.55
C ASN A 330 -2.60 20.49 3.02
N PHE A 331 -2.33 19.51 3.89
CA PHE A 331 -1.99 19.80 5.29
C PHE A 331 -0.51 20.12 5.42
N SER A 332 -0.22 21.20 6.13
CA SER A 332 1.14 21.50 6.59
C SER A 332 1.67 20.26 7.31
N ARG A 333 2.89 19.82 7.01
CA ARG A 333 3.58 18.75 7.75
C ARG A 333 4.41 19.43 8.86
N PRO A 334 3.85 19.72 10.06
CA PRO A 334 4.58 20.40 11.14
C PRO A 334 5.76 19.57 11.68
N TRP A 335 5.86 18.32 11.23
CA TRP A 335 6.87 17.33 11.60
C TRP A 335 8.18 17.49 10.84
N VAL A 336 8.15 18.18 9.70
CA VAL A 336 9.33 18.36 8.87
C VAL A 336 9.98 19.69 9.25
N GLU A 337 11.04 19.62 10.07
CA GLU A 337 11.94 20.76 10.25
C GLU A 337 12.59 21.09 8.89
N ASN A 338 12.76 22.38 8.57
CA ASN A 338 13.28 22.91 7.29
C ASN A 338 12.39 22.76 6.04
N GLY A 339 11.17 22.22 6.14
CA GLY A 339 10.21 22.18 5.03
C GLY A 339 10.53 21.21 3.89
N GLU A 340 11.49 20.30 4.08
CA GLU A 340 11.87 19.29 3.07
C GLU A 340 10.94 18.08 3.10
N SER A 341 9.80 18.21 2.43
CA SER A 341 8.89 17.09 2.15
C SER A 341 9.30 16.35 0.88
N PRO A 342 8.87 15.08 0.71
CA PRO A 342 8.96 14.43 -0.58
C PRO A 342 8.36 15.30 -1.67
N MET A 343 9.11 15.47 -2.76
CA MET A 343 8.65 16.29 -3.88
C MET A 343 7.62 15.54 -4.74
N PHE A 344 7.65 14.21 -4.71
CA PHE A 344 6.80 13.37 -5.54
C PHE A 344 6.10 12.30 -4.72
N HIS A 345 4.88 11.96 -5.14
CA HIS A 345 4.08 10.90 -4.57
C HIS A 345 3.40 10.08 -5.67
N PRO A 346 3.23 8.75 -5.52
CA PRO A 346 2.36 7.99 -6.41
C PRO A 346 0.96 8.60 -6.50
N THR A 347 0.35 8.59 -7.69
CA THR A 347 -1.03 9.03 -7.90
C THR A 347 -1.99 8.25 -7.00
N ALA A 348 -2.93 8.95 -6.37
CA ALA A 348 -3.95 8.30 -5.54
C ALA A 348 -5.01 7.54 -6.37
N ASP A 349 -5.10 7.76 -7.68
CA ASP A 349 -6.13 7.19 -8.56
C ASP A 349 -6.15 5.65 -8.55
N ASP A 350 -4.98 5.04 -8.47
CA ASP A 350 -4.81 3.59 -8.44
C ASP A 350 -3.51 3.22 -7.73
N GLN A 351 -3.50 2.04 -7.14
CA GLN A 351 -2.36 1.49 -6.41
C GLN A 351 -2.42 -0.02 -6.40
N LEU A 352 -1.27 -0.62 -6.14
CA LEU A 352 -1.14 -2.05 -5.94
C LEU A 352 -1.60 -2.41 -4.54
N LEU A 353 -2.38 -3.49 -4.44
CA LEU A 353 -2.70 -4.16 -3.19
C LEU A 353 -1.97 -5.50 -3.16
N ALA A 354 -1.45 -5.86 -1.99
CA ALA A 354 -0.85 -7.15 -1.72
C ALA A 354 -1.72 -7.95 -0.77
N PHE A 355 -1.92 -9.22 -1.10
CA PHE A 355 -2.62 -10.20 -0.30
C PHE A 355 -1.59 -11.25 0.08
N HIS A 356 -1.19 -11.26 1.34
CA HIS A 356 -0.34 -12.30 1.91
C HIS A 356 -1.28 -13.42 2.34
N VAL A 357 -1.05 -14.63 1.85
CA VAL A 357 -1.96 -15.75 2.04
C VAL A 357 -1.16 -16.94 2.49
N THR A 358 -1.53 -17.49 3.65
CA THR A 358 -0.97 -18.73 4.15
C THR A 358 -2.00 -19.84 3.98
N VAL A 359 -1.55 -20.98 3.50
CA VAL A 359 -2.36 -22.18 3.33
C VAL A 359 -1.68 -23.33 4.07
N TYR A 360 -2.48 -24.24 4.60
CA TYR A 360 -2.01 -25.40 5.34
C TYR A 360 -2.75 -26.64 4.89
N ARG A 361 -2.17 -27.79 5.19
CA ARG A 361 -2.77 -29.09 4.90
C ARG A 361 -3.40 -29.68 6.16
N MET A 362 -4.69 -30.02 6.13
CA MET A 362 -5.37 -30.59 7.31
C MET A 362 -4.74 -31.90 7.80
N THR A 363 -4.18 -32.70 6.90
CA THR A 363 -3.55 -33.98 7.26
C THR A 363 -2.16 -33.81 7.89
N ASN A 364 -1.59 -32.61 7.80
CA ASN A 364 -0.29 -32.27 8.36
C ASN A 364 -0.21 -30.74 8.54
N GLU A 365 -0.58 -30.25 9.71
CA GLU A 365 -0.57 -28.80 10.00
C GLU A 365 0.83 -28.18 9.89
N ASP A 366 1.90 -28.98 9.98
CA ASP A 366 3.28 -28.51 9.73
C ASP A 366 3.56 -28.22 8.24
N ASP A 367 2.70 -28.70 7.33
CA ASP A 367 2.77 -28.47 5.89
C ASP A 367 2.07 -27.15 5.54
N MET A 368 2.70 -26.03 5.94
CA MET A 368 2.24 -24.66 5.68
C MET A 368 3.06 -24.00 4.57
N HIS A 369 2.37 -23.25 3.72
CA HIS A 369 3.00 -22.48 2.65
C HIS A 369 2.42 -21.06 2.61
N SER A 370 3.29 -20.08 2.44
CA SER A 370 2.90 -18.69 2.28
C SER A 370 3.11 -18.23 0.84
N TYR A 371 2.17 -17.40 0.39
CA TYR A 371 2.11 -16.83 -0.93
C TYR A 371 1.78 -15.34 -0.82
N VAL A 372 2.11 -14.59 -1.85
CA VAL A 372 1.60 -13.24 -2.02
C VAL A 372 0.97 -13.13 -3.40
N PHE A 373 -0.17 -12.45 -3.49
CA PHE A 373 -0.65 -11.99 -4.78
C PHE A 373 -0.92 -10.49 -4.79
N PHE A 374 -0.71 -9.91 -5.97
CA PHE A 374 -0.86 -8.49 -6.20
C PHE A 374 -2.02 -8.23 -7.16
N VAL A 375 -2.80 -7.19 -6.89
CA VAL A 375 -3.92 -6.74 -7.74
C VAL A 375 -4.01 -5.21 -7.70
N PHE A 376 -4.37 -4.58 -8.79
CA PHE A 376 -4.65 -3.14 -8.76
C PHE A 376 -5.99 -2.86 -8.07
N ARG A 377 -6.01 -1.82 -7.24
CA ARG A 377 -7.22 -1.38 -6.54
C ARG A 377 -8.35 -1.04 -7.53
N SER A 378 -8.02 -0.37 -8.64
CA SER A 378 -8.98 -0.04 -9.69
C SER A 378 -9.60 -1.28 -10.35
N GLU A 379 -8.83 -2.36 -10.50
CA GLU A 379 -9.33 -3.63 -11.03
C GLU A 379 -10.37 -4.24 -10.09
N LEU A 380 -10.11 -4.25 -8.77
CA LEU A 380 -11.09 -4.74 -7.79
C LEU A 380 -12.38 -3.90 -7.79
N LEU A 381 -12.27 -2.57 -7.87
CA LEU A 381 -13.43 -1.69 -8.00
C LEU A 381 -14.22 -1.97 -9.29
N GLY A 382 -13.52 -2.21 -10.40
CA GLY A 382 -14.13 -2.57 -11.69
C GLY A 382 -14.85 -3.92 -11.71
N LEU A 383 -14.51 -4.84 -10.80
CA LEU A 383 -15.16 -6.16 -10.71
C LEU A 383 -16.60 -6.10 -10.20
N GLN A 384 -17.04 -5.00 -9.57
CA GLN A 384 -18.43 -4.82 -9.13
C GLN A 384 -19.40 -4.92 -10.32
N SER A 385 -19.10 -4.23 -11.43
CA SER A 385 -19.92 -4.29 -12.64
C SER A 385 -19.96 -5.68 -13.26
N LEU A 386 -18.85 -6.44 -13.16
CA LEU A 386 -18.80 -7.82 -13.64
C LEU A 386 -19.64 -8.74 -12.75
N TYR A 387 -19.50 -8.62 -11.43
CA TYR A 387 -20.28 -9.39 -10.46
C TYR A 387 -21.78 -9.13 -10.62
N GLU A 388 -22.18 -7.86 -10.72
CA GLU A 388 -23.58 -7.50 -10.99
C GLU A 388 -24.09 -8.11 -12.29
N LYS A 389 -23.30 -8.10 -13.37
CA LYS A 389 -23.69 -8.66 -14.66
C LYS A 389 -23.93 -10.18 -14.58
N GLU A 390 -23.05 -10.91 -13.90
CA GLU A 390 -23.14 -12.37 -13.75
C GLU A 390 -24.30 -12.77 -12.82
N PHE A 391 -24.52 -12.04 -11.73
CA PHE A 391 -25.44 -12.43 -10.66
C PHE A 391 -26.73 -11.60 -10.58
N ARG A 392 -27.00 -10.70 -11.54
CA ARG A 392 -28.18 -9.78 -11.56
C ARG A 392 -29.53 -10.45 -11.34
N LYS A 393 -29.64 -11.75 -11.66
CA LYS A 393 -30.91 -12.51 -11.71
C LYS A 393 -31.08 -13.53 -10.57
N GLN A 394 -30.09 -13.68 -9.69
CA GLN A 394 -30.24 -14.57 -8.53
C GLN A 394 -30.98 -13.82 -7.42
N GLU A 395 -32.30 -14.00 -7.34
CA GLU A 395 -33.11 -13.69 -6.16
C GLU A 395 -33.00 -14.87 -5.17
N GLY A 396 -32.30 -14.66 -4.06
CA GLY A 396 -32.08 -15.66 -3.02
C GLY A 396 -30.91 -15.28 -2.10
N SER A 397 -30.98 -15.69 -0.84
CA SER A 397 -30.12 -15.27 0.29
C SER A 397 -28.65 -15.74 0.24
N GLN A 398 -28.15 -16.23 -0.90
CA GLN A 398 -26.76 -16.68 -1.02
C GLN A 398 -26.25 -16.43 -2.44
N ARG A 399 -25.92 -15.17 -2.76
CA ARG A 399 -25.20 -14.87 -4.01
C ARG A 399 -23.83 -15.54 -3.96
N SER A 400 -23.53 -16.37 -4.96
CA SER A 400 -22.26 -17.09 -5.05
C SER A 400 -21.09 -16.12 -5.32
N CYS A 401 -19.90 -16.45 -4.85
CA CYS A 401 -18.68 -15.70 -5.14
C CYS A 401 -18.32 -15.79 -6.64
N LEU A 402 -17.76 -14.72 -7.21
CA LEU A 402 -17.17 -14.75 -8.54
C LEU A 402 -15.91 -15.64 -8.52
N PRO A 403 -15.86 -16.75 -9.28
CA PRO A 403 -14.73 -17.66 -9.25
C PRO A 403 -13.42 -17.01 -9.72
N TYR A 404 -12.30 -17.38 -9.11
CA TYR A 404 -10.97 -16.87 -9.48
C TYR A 404 -10.65 -17.03 -10.97
N SER A 405 -11.05 -18.15 -11.57
CA SER A 405 -10.92 -18.40 -13.02
C SER A 405 -11.55 -17.32 -13.91
N ILE A 406 -12.55 -16.57 -13.42
CA ILE A 406 -13.21 -15.48 -14.14
C ILE A 406 -12.52 -14.14 -13.90
N TRP A 407 -12.17 -13.84 -12.64
CA TRP A 407 -11.69 -12.50 -12.30
C TRP A 407 -10.17 -12.38 -12.21
N GLY A 408 -9.49 -13.37 -11.63
CA GLY A 408 -8.12 -13.23 -11.14
C GLY A 408 -7.02 -13.55 -12.16
N ARG A 409 -7.25 -14.48 -13.09
CA ARG A 409 -6.18 -14.97 -14.00
C ARG A 409 -5.46 -13.90 -14.81
N SER A 410 -6.16 -12.83 -15.21
CA SER A 410 -5.57 -11.73 -15.99
C SER A 410 -5.27 -10.49 -15.17
N ARG A 411 -5.72 -10.45 -13.91
CA ARG A 411 -5.72 -9.24 -13.06
C ARG A 411 -4.82 -9.36 -11.83
N ALA A 412 -4.48 -10.58 -11.43
CA ALA A 412 -3.65 -10.86 -10.26
C ALA A 412 -2.32 -11.49 -10.66
N HIS A 413 -1.26 -11.10 -9.95
CA HIS A 413 0.07 -11.72 -10.04
C HIS A 413 0.35 -12.52 -8.76
N TRP A 414 0.60 -13.83 -8.85
CA TRP A 414 0.99 -14.65 -7.69
C TRP A 414 2.49 -14.89 -7.65
N SER A 415 3.06 -14.91 -6.45
CA SER A 415 4.44 -15.30 -6.19
C SER A 415 4.50 -16.22 -4.96
N PRO A 416 5.33 -17.29 -4.98
CA PRO A 416 5.68 -17.98 -3.75
C PRO A 416 6.56 -17.07 -2.89
N GLY A 417 6.50 -17.23 -1.58
CA GLY A 417 7.45 -16.56 -0.68
C GLY A 417 7.15 -16.79 0.80
N ASN A 418 8.18 -17.10 1.58
CA ASN A 418 8.12 -17.12 3.04
C ASN A 418 8.11 -15.67 3.54
N TYR A 419 6.94 -15.05 3.50
CA TYR A 419 6.80 -13.62 3.69
C TYR A 419 6.71 -13.27 5.17
N VAL A 420 7.78 -12.66 5.69
CA VAL A 420 7.78 -11.90 6.95
C VAL A 420 7.58 -10.40 6.72
N ASP A 421 7.60 -9.96 5.45
CA ASP A 421 7.48 -8.56 5.02
C ASP A 421 6.03 -8.22 4.63
N TRP A 422 5.09 -8.26 5.57
CA TRP A 422 3.65 -8.18 5.25
C TRP A 422 3.05 -6.79 5.47
N GLN A 423 3.47 -6.07 6.52
CA GLN A 423 3.05 -4.67 6.72
C GLN A 423 3.94 -3.74 5.90
N ASN A 424 3.35 -2.84 5.11
CA ASN A 424 4.04 -1.73 4.45
C ASN A 424 5.17 -2.11 3.46
N SER A 425 5.19 -3.35 2.93
CA SER A 425 6.12 -3.76 1.86
C SER A 425 5.65 -3.36 0.45
N VAL A 426 4.47 -2.72 0.35
CA VAL A 426 3.90 -2.20 -0.89
C VAL A 426 3.60 -0.72 -0.74
N TYR A 427 4.06 0.08 -1.72
CA TYR A 427 3.76 1.50 -1.80
C TYR A 427 3.53 1.95 -3.25
N GLY A 428 2.35 2.51 -3.52
CA GLY A 428 1.93 2.92 -4.86
C GLY A 428 1.90 1.72 -5.82
N TYR A 429 2.84 1.70 -6.77
CA TYR A 429 2.96 0.63 -7.78
C TYR A 429 4.14 -0.31 -7.51
N ARG A 430 4.79 -0.17 -6.36
CA ARG A 430 6.05 -0.85 -6.05
C ARG A 430 5.90 -1.77 -4.86
N THR A 431 6.71 -2.83 -4.87
CA THR A 431 6.87 -3.73 -3.74
C THR A 431 8.34 -3.89 -3.42
N VAL A 432 8.65 -4.12 -2.15
CA VAL A 432 9.98 -4.46 -1.67
C VAL A 432 9.94 -5.79 -0.92
N GLU A 433 11.02 -6.55 -0.97
CA GLU A 433 11.13 -7.86 -0.32
C GLU A 433 12.58 -8.21 -0.04
N LEU A 434 12.83 -8.90 1.07
CA LEU A 434 14.12 -9.53 1.34
C LEU A 434 14.17 -10.95 0.79
N LEU A 435 15.07 -11.17 -0.18
CA LEU A 435 15.35 -12.49 -0.70
C LEU A 435 16.26 -13.26 0.24
N ASN A 436 15.74 -14.37 0.76
CA ASN A 436 16.51 -15.32 1.52
C ASN A 436 16.85 -16.55 0.65
N ASP A 437 18.11 -16.99 0.69
CA ASP A 437 18.50 -18.28 0.12
C ASP A 437 18.17 -19.43 1.11
N SER A 438 18.01 -19.13 2.41
CA SER A 438 17.49 -20.06 3.42
C SER A 438 15.97 -19.96 3.58
N GLN A 439 15.28 -21.07 3.85
CA GLN A 439 13.82 -21.08 4.10
C GLN A 439 13.45 -20.69 5.55
N ILE A 440 14.42 -20.21 6.33
CA ILE A 440 14.25 -19.92 7.75
C ILE A 440 13.59 -18.55 7.95
N LEU A 441 12.46 -18.53 8.66
CA LEU A 441 11.78 -17.31 9.09
C LEU A 441 12.70 -16.49 10.02
N PHE A 442 12.79 -15.18 9.81
CA PHE A 442 13.68 -14.28 10.55
C PHE A 442 15.15 -14.75 10.60
N SER A 443 15.63 -15.45 9.56
CA SER A 443 17.06 -15.69 9.36
C SER A 443 17.86 -14.41 9.54
N THR A 444 18.90 -14.48 10.36
CA THR A 444 19.88 -13.40 10.58
C THR A 444 20.97 -13.37 9.50
N GLU A 445 20.90 -14.28 8.52
CA GLU A 445 21.81 -14.27 7.38
C GLU A 445 21.60 -13.01 6.51
N PRO A 446 22.68 -12.46 5.92
CA PRO A 446 22.56 -11.34 5.00
C PRO A 446 21.65 -11.67 3.80
N ARG A 447 20.70 -10.78 3.49
CA ARG A 447 19.69 -10.98 2.43
C ARG A 447 19.79 -9.94 1.33
N ARG A 448 19.42 -10.30 0.11
CA ARG A 448 19.36 -9.33 -0.99
C ARG A 448 18.02 -8.63 -1.02
N LEU A 449 17.98 -7.41 -1.50
CA LEU A 449 16.75 -6.65 -1.66
C LEU A 449 16.18 -6.86 -3.06
N ARG A 450 14.90 -7.19 -3.14
CA ARG A 450 14.12 -7.27 -4.38
C ARG A 450 13.12 -6.12 -4.40
N VAL A 451 13.11 -5.36 -5.50
CA VAL A 451 12.08 -4.35 -5.80
C VAL A 451 11.35 -4.75 -7.06
N ARG A 452 10.01 -4.73 -7.02
CA ARG A 452 9.17 -4.90 -8.21
C ARG A 452 8.41 -3.61 -8.48
N ASP A 453 8.39 -3.19 -9.73
CA ASP A 453 7.64 -2.02 -10.19
C ASP A 453 6.57 -2.47 -11.20
N PHE A 454 5.32 -2.36 -10.77
CA PHE A 454 4.13 -2.76 -11.52
C PHE A 454 3.56 -1.62 -12.38
N ASN A 455 4.23 -0.47 -12.49
CA ASN A 455 3.73 0.62 -13.32
C ASN A 455 3.47 0.12 -14.77
N PRO A 456 2.21 0.11 -15.23
CA PRO A 456 1.85 -0.51 -16.52
C PRO A 456 2.51 0.19 -17.72
N ASN A 457 2.93 1.43 -17.56
CA ASN A 457 3.57 2.22 -18.61
C ASN A 457 5.02 1.77 -18.88
N LEU A 458 5.68 1.12 -17.91
CA LEU A 458 7.06 0.65 -18.08
C LEU A 458 7.20 -0.42 -19.16
N ARG A 459 6.12 -1.14 -19.50
CA ARG A 459 6.08 -2.07 -20.65
C ARG A 459 6.47 -1.41 -21.97
N TYR A 460 6.24 -0.11 -22.14
CA TYR A 460 6.48 0.61 -23.39
C TYR A 460 7.88 1.22 -23.49
N SER A 461 8.67 1.23 -22.40
CA SER A 461 10.03 1.79 -22.39
C SER A 461 11.10 0.85 -22.94
N PHE A 462 10.76 -0.41 -23.25
CA PHE A 462 11.71 -1.40 -23.73
C PHE A 462 11.42 -1.78 -25.18
N PRO A 463 12.44 -1.95 -26.04
CA PRO A 463 12.25 -2.49 -27.37
C PRO A 463 11.58 -3.86 -27.26
N ARG A 464 10.54 -4.12 -28.05
CA ARG A 464 10.01 -5.48 -28.22
C ARG A 464 11.16 -6.36 -28.68
N VAL A 465 11.57 -7.30 -27.83
CA VAL A 465 12.39 -8.43 -28.27
C VAL A 465 11.58 -9.16 -29.35
N GLY A 466 12.21 -9.41 -30.50
CA GLY A 466 11.55 -9.97 -31.69
C GLY A 466 10.85 -11.31 -31.39
N GLU A 467 9.91 -11.67 -32.27
CA GLU A 467 9.01 -12.84 -32.23
C GLU A 467 9.67 -14.23 -32.22
N SER A 468 10.94 -14.36 -31.83
CA SER A 468 11.53 -15.65 -31.50
C SER A 468 11.25 -15.94 -30.02
N GLY A 469 10.35 -16.89 -29.74
CA GLY A 469 10.00 -17.40 -28.41
C GLY A 469 11.14 -18.09 -27.66
N HIS A 470 12.34 -17.52 -27.68
CA HIS A 470 13.46 -17.89 -26.84
C HIS A 470 13.68 -16.75 -25.85
N LEU A 471 13.63 -17.09 -24.56
CA LEU A 471 14.15 -16.29 -23.46
C LEU A 471 15.45 -15.62 -23.91
N CYS A 472 15.49 -14.29 -23.99
CA CYS A 472 16.78 -13.61 -23.93
C CYS A 472 17.42 -14.06 -22.61
N PRO A 473 18.66 -14.59 -22.63
CA PRO A 473 19.39 -14.82 -21.40
C PRO A 473 19.39 -13.52 -20.61
N LEU A 474 19.09 -13.62 -19.32
CA LEU A 474 19.43 -12.67 -18.27
C LEU A 474 20.61 -11.77 -18.70
N GLU A 475 20.32 -10.58 -19.22
CA GLU A 475 21.39 -9.68 -19.64
C GLU A 475 22.04 -9.13 -18.37
N ARG A 476 23.23 -9.65 -18.03
CA ARG A 476 24.19 -8.94 -17.20
C ARG A 476 24.58 -7.67 -17.95
N ARG A 477 23.87 -6.56 -17.73
CA ARG A 477 24.44 -5.26 -18.05
C ARG A 477 25.49 -4.95 -17.00
N HIS A 478 26.76 -5.19 -17.32
CA HIS A 478 27.83 -4.44 -16.67
C HIS A 478 27.52 -2.96 -16.90
N GLY A 479 27.23 -2.24 -15.82
CA GLY A 479 27.10 -0.79 -15.87
C GLY A 479 28.33 -0.24 -16.58
N SER A 480 28.13 0.44 -17.70
CA SER A 480 29.18 1.22 -18.34
C SER A 480 29.76 2.16 -17.30
N GLN A 481 31.08 2.14 -17.13
CA GLN A 481 31.84 3.03 -16.25
C GLN A 481 31.33 4.47 -16.36
N PHE A 482 30.44 4.86 -15.46
CA PHE A 482 30.22 6.24 -15.10
C PHE A 482 30.91 6.43 -13.75
N GLU A 483 31.85 7.36 -13.77
CA GLU A 483 32.74 7.88 -12.73
C GLU A 483 32.69 7.24 -11.33
N ARG A 484 33.87 6.80 -10.88
CA ARG A 484 34.16 6.29 -9.54
C ARG A 484 33.54 7.17 -8.45
N GLY A 485 32.42 6.71 -7.91
CA GLY A 485 31.75 7.26 -6.74
C GLY A 485 30.65 6.31 -6.29
N ASN A 486 31.02 5.39 -5.39
CA ASN A 486 30.21 4.37 -4.71
C ASN A 486 29.73 3.21 -5.60
N GLY A 487 30.46 2.09 -5.51
CA GLY A 487 30.27 0.88 -6.32
C GLY A 487 29.03 0.07 -5.95
N TYR A 488 27.93 0.34 -6.66
CA TYR A 488 26.72 -0.48 -6.64
C TYR A 488 26.56 -1.19 -7.99
N SER A 489 26.46 -2.51 -7.99
CA SER A 489 26.13 -3.33 -9.15
C SER A 489 24.79 -4.05 -8.94
N VAL A 490 23.99 -4.14 -10.00
CA VAL A 490 22.63 -4.70 -10.00
C VAL A 490 22.64 -5.99 -10.79
N TYR A 491 22.24 -7.11 -10.18
CA TYR A 491 22.44 -8.44 -10.76
C TYR A 491 21.36 -8.86 -11.75
N ARG A 492 20.15 -8.29 -11.64
CA ARG A 492 18.99 -8.77 -12.39
C ARG A 492 18.03 -7.64 -12.69
N ILE A 493 17.87 -7.30 -13.98
CA ILE A 493 16.75 -6.52 -14.48
C ILE A 493 15.94 -7.47 -15.36
N GLY A 494 14.82 -7.95 -14.85
CA GLY A 494 13.89 -8.79 -15.59
C GLY A 494 12.58 -8.04 -15.80
N ILE A 495 12.00 -8.14 -16.99
CA ILE A 495 10.56 -7.91 -17.14
C ILE A 495 9.94 -9.29 -17.04
N SER A 496 9.21 -9.56 -15.95
CA SER A 496 8.37 -10.75 -15.92
C SER A 496 7.14 -10.46 -16.78
N ALA A 497 7.28 -10.75 -18.06
CA ALA A 497 6.18 -10.98 -18.96
C ALA A 497 6.31 -12.44 -19.37
N GLU A 498 6.06 -13.37 -18.44
CA GLU A 498 6.12 -14.77 -18.82
C GLU A 498 5.16 -15.03 -19.99
N ALA A 499 5.78 -15.44 -21.09
CA ALA A 499 5.14 -15.82 -22.32
C ALA A 499 4.16 -16.96 -22.06
N ILE A 500 3.15 -17.00 -22.92
CA ILE A 500 2.08 -17.98 -23.06
C ILE A 500 2.66 -19.41 -23.06
N GLY A 501 2.90 -19.98 -21.89
CA GLY A 501 3.08 -21.40 -21.62
C GLY A 501 1.93 -21.83 -20.71
N SER A 502 1.36 -23.02 -20.95
CA SER A 502 0.21 -23.51 -20.18
C SER A 502 0.42 -23.29 -18.68
N PRO A 503 -0.51 -22.64 -17.98
CA PRO A 503 -0.27 -22.30 -16.59
C PRO A 503 -0.32 -23.61 -15.79
N ALA A 504 0.84 -24.04 -15.29
CA ALA A 504 0.91 -25.20 -14.43
C ALA A 504 0.20 -24.86 -13.11
N CYS A 505 -0.64 -25.78 -12.61
CA CYS A 505 -1.14 -25.66 -11.25
C CYS A 505 0.05 -25.77 -10.30
N ILE A 506 0.28 -24.72 -9.52
CA ILE A 506 1.33 -24.69 -8.51
C ILE A 506 0.69 -25.22 -7.22
N LYS A 507 1.19 -26.36 -6.73
CA LYS A 507 0.69 -26.91 -5.47
C LYS A 507 0.86 -25.86 -4.36
N PRO A 508 -0.15 -25.68 -3.49
CA PRO A 508 -1.35 -26.53 -3.32
C PRO A 508 -2.61 -26.02 -4.02
N PHE A 509 -2.50 -25.19 -5.06
CA PHE A 509 -3.67 -24.68 -5.79
C PHE A 509 -4.16 -25.67 -6.85
N ALA A 510 -5.46 -25.93 -6.88
CA ALA A 510 -6.12 -26.75 -7.89
C ALA A 510 -6.37 -25.98 -9.19
N GLU A 511 -6.48 -24.65 -9.11
CA GLU A 511 -6.53 -23.77 -10.26
C GLU A 511 -5.16 -23.14 -10.56
N PRO A 512 -4.82 -22.94 -11.85
CA PRO A 512 -3.60 -22.24 -12.21
C PRO A 512 -3.60 -20.80 -11.73
N TRP A 513 -2.42 -20.33 -11.30
CA TRP A 513 -2.19 -18.91 -11.09
C TRP A 513 -2.29 -18.16 -12.42
N GLY A 514 -2.85 -16.95 -12.34
CA GLY A 514 -2.74 -15.99 -13.42
C GLY A 514 -1.32 -15.44 -13.55
N ASN A 515 -0.91 -15.12 -14.79
CA ASN A 515 0.23 -14.23 -15.05
C ASN A 515 -0.26 -12.79 -15.21
N GLY A 516 -1.27 -12.39 -14.43
CA GLY A 516 -1.77 -11.03 -14.40
C GLY A 516 -0.67 -10.09 -13.92
N LEU A 517 -0.72 -8.84 -14.38
CA LEU A 517 0.19 -7.74 -14.05
C LEU A 517 1.67 -7.91 -14.46
N PRO A 518 2.14 -7.18 -15.48
CA PRO A 518 3.57 -7.09 -15.72
C PRO A 518 4.25 -6.38 -14.56
N HIS A 519 5.52 -6.69 -14.38
CA HIS A 519 6.38 -5.84 -13.59
C HIS A 519 7.81 -5.88 -14.09
N ARG A 520 8.55 -4.84 -13.72
CA ARG A 520 9.99 -4.85 -13.74
C ARG A 520 10.47 -5.32 -12.37
N GLU A 521 11.34 -6.32 -12.34
CA GLU A 521 11.99 -6.78 -11.12
C GLU A 521 13.46 -6.35 -11.13
N VAL A 522 13.94 -5.90 -9.97
CA VAL A 522 15.33 -5.54 -9.72
C VAL A 522 15.79 -6.17 -8.40
N VAL A 523 16.94 -6.83 -8.43
CA VAL A 523 17.55 -7.46 -7.24
C VAL A 523 18.95 -6.88 -7.02
N THR A 524 19.24 -6.45 -5.80
CA THR A 524 20.55 -5.91 -5.41
C THR A 524 21.62 -6.99 -5.39
N GLU A 525 22.87 -6.62 -5.69
CA GLU A 525 24.03 -7.47 -5.35
C GLU A 525 24.41 -7.31 -3.89
N GLU A 526 24.28 -6.10 -3.35
CA GLU A 526 24.45 -5.84 -1.92
C GLU A 526 23.47 -6.68 -1.09
N THR A 527 24.00 -7.23 -0.01
CA THR A 527 23.26 -7.96 1.01
C THR A 527 23.13 -7.12 2.27
N PHE A 528 21.98 -7.19 2.91
CA PHE A 528 21.63 -6.45 4.10
C PHE A 528 21.37 -7.40 5.28
N ASN A 529 21.83 -7.02 6.47
CA ASN A 529 21.53 -7.73 7.70
C ASN A 529 20.14 -7.32 8.20
N ALA A 530 19.11 -7.83 7.54
CA ALA A 530 17.72 -7.48 7.82
C ALA A 530 16.85 -8.73 7.87
N THR A 531 15.95 -8.78 8.85
CA THR A 531 14.95 -9.82 9.02
C THR A 531 13.62 -9.43 8.38
N GLU A 532 13.32 -8.14 8.30
CA GLU A 532 12.11 -7.59 7.67
C GLU A 532 12.39 -6.31 6.86
N VAL A 533 11.50 -5.96 5.94
CA VAL A 533 11.56 -4.72 5.16
C VAL A 533 10.20 -4.03 5.01
N MET A 534 10.21 -2.70 5.08
CA MET A 534 9.08 -1.82 4.73
C MET A 534 9.51 -0.74 3.74
N MET A 535 8.55 -0.07 3.10
CA MET A 535 8.83 1.07 2.22
C MET A 535 7.75 2.15 2.27
N ASP A 536 8.13 3.37 1.92
CA ASP A 536 7.19 4.45 1.57
C ASP A 536 7.58 5.11 0.24
N GLU A 537 7.10 6.35 -0.01
CA GLU A 537 7.39 7.09 -1.23
C GLU A 537 8.89 7.21 -1.55
N GLY A 538 9.75 7.36 -0.54
CA GLY A 538 11.14 7.75 -0.74
C GLY A 538 12.15 6.92 0.03
N ARG A 539 11.70 5.94 0.82
CA ARG A 539 12.57 5.18 1.72
C ARG A 539 12.27 3.70 1.68
N ILE A 540 13.31 2.92 1.96
CA ILE A 540 13.22 1.50 2.31
C ILE A 540 13.77 1.34 3.73
N LEU A 541 12.97 0.76 4.61
CA LEU A 541 13.29 0.53 6.02
C LEU A 541 13.67 -0.94 6.18
N LEU A 542 14.86 -1.20 6.69
CA LEU A 542 15.41 -2.54 6.91
C LEU A 542 15.49 -2.78 8.41
N PHE A 543 14.72 -3.75 8.89
CA PHE A 543 14.64 -4.08 10.30
C PHE A 543 15.52 -5.29 10.59
N SER A 544 16.27 -5.26 11.68
CA SER A 544 17.00 -6.44 12.16
C SER A 544 16.47 -6.86 13.52
N ARG A 545 16.29 -8.17 13.70
CA ARG A 545 15.92 -8.78 14.97
C ARG A 545 17.04 -9.66 15.51
N ASP A 546 17.10 -9.80 16.82
CA ASP A 546 17.97 -10.75 17.47
C ASP A 546 17.38 -12.18 17.42
N THR A 547 18.08 -13.13 18.05
CA THR A 547 17.60 -14.52 18.18
C THR A 547 16.36 -14.67 19.05
N SER A 548 16.08 -13.68 19.90
CA SER A 548 14.89 -13.59 20.74
C SER A 548 13.70 -12.97 19.99
N LYS A 549 13.90 -12.56 18.72
CA LYS A 549 12.97 -11.83 17.86
C LYS A 549 12.71 -10.38 18.30
N ASP A 550 13.52 -9.86 19.21
CA ASP A 550 13.47 -8.46 19.61
C ASP A 550 14.07 -7.59 18.52
N LEU A 551 13.44 -6.45 18.25
CA LEU A 551 13.90 -5.52 17.24
C LEU A 551 15.17 -4.81 17.72
N LEU A 552 16.27 -4.96 16.98
CA LEU A 552 17.61 -4.49 17.35
C LEU A 552 17.96 -3.15 16.69
N ASN A 553 17.77 -3.05 15.37
CA ASN A 553 18.20 -1.91 14.59
C ASN A 553 17.25 -1.69 13.42
N LEU A 554 17.22 -0.44 12.96
CA LEU A 554 16.52 -0.02 11.76
C LEU A 554 17.51 0.71 10.84
N ASP A 555 17.74 0.20 9.64
CA ASP A 555 18.46 0.96 8.61
C ASP A 555 17.46 1.61 7.65
N VAL A 556 17.67 2.88 7.31
CA VAL A 556 16.84 3.63 6.36
C VAL A 556 17.64 3.92 5.10
N LEU A 557 17.22 3.32 3.99
CA LEU A 557 17.74 3.61 2.66
C LEU A 557 16.90 4.73 2.03
N VAL A 558 17.48 5.90 1.82
CA VAL A 558 16.85 7.04 1.15
C VAL A 558 17.10 6.94 -0.35
N MET A 559 16.05 6.88 -1.16
CA MET A 559 16.12 6.62 -2.60
C MET A 559 16.48 7.86 -3.43
#